data_AF-A0A2G6MP09-F1
#
_entry.id   AF-A0A2G6MP09-F1
#
_cell.length_a   1.000
_cell.length_b   1.000
_cell.length_c   1.000
_cell.angle_alpha   90.00
_cell.angle_beta   90.00
_cell.angle_gamma   90.00
#
_symmetry.space_group_name_H-M   'P 1'
#
loop_
_entity.id
_entity.type
_entity.pdbx_description
1 polymer ?
#
loop_
_entity_poly.entity_id
_entity_poly.type
_entity_poly.pdbx_seq_one_letter_code
_entity_poly.pdbx_strand_id
1 'polypeptide(L)'
;MNFWKGRHCLSREAQLRRAYYEVLRDELDQFVIEYSLVGSYNNFLQLHTPYPFVELRELKPRARIPSVEFDAQNSFLIIFSEDHIDKKHKKYIRYFDANKTTKTNLLRHNYFPDIENYNRNMKFFETAGFFSLLRSLMQVDYALLIQREKRAKAQYALTHFHVRVDWPIADASENLAKSLRYISKDLYEKGDRYAENMQKKLFEYYGVPLMSGGRRTAAIVAAQYFRQMDGITTIYVSSSESRSLLRIDENGVSKSVLVKLPAVQVKHLAGIAEMTERRFTKNYVVARHGKFYICILNVHYDYTSHALPSEGGRLRELNFDTNWLTVAEEHILPKPAVTKYAPIPCKMIYA
;
A
#
# COMPACT_ATOMS: atom_id res chain seq x y z
N MET A 1 3.31 -18.85 11.42
CA MET A 1 1.84 -19.00 11.51
C MET A 1 1.24 -17.84 10.73
N ASN A 2 0.43 -18.11 9.71
CA ASN A 2 -0.16 -17.04 8.91
C ASN A 2 -1.27 -16.36 9.71
N PHE A 3 -1.33 -15.04 9.67
CA PHE A 3 -2.31 -14.23 10.43
C PHE A 3 -3.73 -14.31 9.85
N TRP A 4 -3.89 -14.96 8.70
CA TRP A 4 -5.15 -15.17 8.00
C TRP A 4 -5.36 -16.66 7.74
N LYS A 5 -6.62 -17.06 7.52
CA LYS A 5 -6.93 -18.45 7.14
C LYS A 5 -6.43 -18.73 5.72
N GLY A 6 -5.60 -19.76 5.55
CA GLY A 6 -5.13 -20.18 4.22
C GLY A 6 -6.28 -20.63 3.32
N ARG A 7 -6.13 -20.49 1.99
CA ARG A 7 -7.20 -20.79 1.01
C ARG A 7 -7.74 -22.22 1.14
N HIS A 8 -6.88 -23.18 1.47
CA HIS A 8 -7.25 -24.59 1.68
C HIS A 8 -8.12 -24.82 2.93
N CYS A 9 -8.11 -23.91 3.91
CA CYS A 9 -8.95 -23.97 5.11
C CYS A 9 -10.31 -23.27 4.93
N LEU A 10 -10.57 -22.67 3.78
CA LEU A 10 -11.80 -21.93 3.51
C LEU A 10 -12.88 -22.83 2.90
N SER A 11 -14.15 -22.51 3.18
CA SER A 11 -15.27 -23.08 2.42
C SER A 11 -15.20 -22.67 0.94
N ARG A 12 -15.86 -23.42 0.06
CA ARG A 12 -15.89 -23.10 -1.38
C ARG A 12 -16.38 -21.68 -1.66
N GLU A 13 -17.37 -21.19 -0.93
CA GLU A 13 -17.86 -19.81 -1.05
C GLU A 13 -16.77 -18.79 -0.69
N ALA A 14 -16.07 -19.00 0.43
CA ALA A 14 -15.00 -18.10 0.86
C ALA A 14 -13.77 -18.18 -0.07
N GLN A 15 -13.47 -19.33 -0.67
CA GLN A 15 -12.44 -19.46 -1.70
C GLN A 15 -12.78 -18.65 -2.95
N LEU A 16 -14.03 -18.72 -3.43
CA LEU A 16 -14.49 -17.94 -4.58
C LEU A 16 -14.45 -16.44 -4.31
N ARG A 17 -14.90 -16.02 -3.12
CA ARG A 17 -14.80 -14.63 -2.68
C ARG A 17 -13.37 -14.14 -2.68
N ARG A 18 -12.43 -14.91 -2.11
CA ARG A 18 -11.02 -14.51 -2.09
C ARG A 18 -10.42 -14.41 -3.48
N ALA A 19 -10.73 -15.36 -4.37
CA ALA A 19 -10.29 -15.29 -5.75
C ALA A 19 -10.83 -14.02 -6.45
N TYR A 20 -12.08 -13.66 -6.19
CA TYR A 20 -12.67 -12.44 -6.73
C TYR A 20 -11.99 -11.17 -6.18
N TYR A 21 -11.74 -11.14 -4.87
CA TYR A 21 -10.99 -10.07 -4.22
C TYR A 21 -9.60 -9.89 -4.84
N GLU A 22 -8.85 -10.98 -5.04
CA GLU A 22 -7.51 -10.97 -5.63
C GLU A 22 -7.53 -10.36 -7.04
N VAL A 23 -8.49 -10.76 -7.88
CA VAL A 23 -8.64 -10.19 -9.25
C VAL A 23 -8.96 -8.70 -9.20
N LEU A 24 -9.89 -8.28 -8.34
CA LEU A 24 -10.22 -6.85 -8.21
C LEU A 24 -9.05 -6.04 -7.63
N ARG A 25 -8.24 -6.65 -6.76
CA ARG A 25 -7.04 -6.04 -6.20
C ARG A 25 -6.01 -5.78 -7.29
N ASP A 26 -5.83 -6.70 -8.23
CA ASP A 26 -4.90 -6.52 -9.35
C ASP A 26 -5.32 -5.34 -10.25
N GLU A 27 -6.62 -5.16 -10.49
CA GLU A 27 -7.14 -3.97 -11.17
C GLU A 27 -6.93 -2.69 -10.36
N LEU A 28 -7.13 -2.76 -9.03
CA LEU A 28 -6.85 -1.63 -8.14
C LEU A 28 -5.36 -1.25 -8.15
N ASP A 29 -4.45 -2.23 -8.16
CA ASP A 29 -3.00 -2.03 -8.26
C ASP A 29 -2.64 -1.17 -9.48
N GLN A 30 -3.20 -1.50 -10.65
CA GLN A 30 -2.98 -0.74 -11.88
C GLN A 30 -3.42 0.71 -11.70
N PHE A 31 -4.62 0.92 -11.16
CA PHE A 31 -5.18 2.25 -10.93
C PHE A 31 -4.32 3.06 -9.95
N VAL A 32 -3.94 2.49 -8.80
CA VAL A 32 -3.19 3.23 -7.78
C VAL A 32 -1.78 3.56 -8.24
N ILE A 33 -1.11 2.67 -8.99
CA ILE A 33 0.21 2.93 -9.59
C ILE A 33 0.11 4.08 -10.60
N GLU A 34 -0.90 4.05 -11.46
CA GLU A 34 -1.13 5.12 -12.43
C GLU A 34 -1.40 6.45 -11.72
N TYR A 35 -2.31 6.48 -10.75
CA TYR A 35 -2.67 7.70 -10.03
C TYR A 35 -1.50 8.25 -9.21
N SER A 36 -0.82 7.41 -8.42
CA SER A 36 0.21 7.86 -7.46
C SER A 36 1.54 8.21 -8.10
N LEU A 37 1.93 7.50 -9.17
CA LEU A 37 3.26 7.66 -9.77
C LEU A 37 3.16 8.42 -11.09
N VAL A 38 2.44 7.87 -12.06
CA VAL A 38 2.35 8.47 -13.40
C VAL A 38 1.58 9.79 -13.36
N GLY A 39 0.46 9.84 -12.63
CA GLY A 39 -0.33 11.04 -12.40
C GLY A 39 0.48 12.13 -11.72
N SER A 40 1.18 11.80 -10.63
CA SER A 40 2.07 12.74 -9.96
C SER A 40 3.15 13.26 -10.91
N TYR A 41 3.83 12.37 -11.64
CA TYR A 41 4.84 12.78 -12.63
C TYR A 41 4.29 13.79 -13.64
N ASN A 42 3.08 13.57 -14.15
CA ASN A 42 2.40 14.50 -15.05
C ASN A 42 2.08 15.83 -14.36
N ASN A 43 1.67 15.84 -13.08
CA ASN A 43 1.45 17.08 -12.32
C ASN A 43 2.74 17.93 -12.25
N PHE A 44 3.88 17.33 -11.94
CA PHE A 44 5.17 18.03 -11.93
C PHE A 44 5.53 18.63 -13.30
N LEU A 45 5.30 17.86 -14.38
CA LEU A 45 5.49 18.35 -15.74
C LEU A 45 4.59 19.54 -16.08
N GLN A 46 3.31 19.48 -15.70
CA GLN A 46 2.35 20.56 -15.91
C GLN A 46 2.73 21.83 -15.15
N LEU A 47 3.30 21.69 -13.95
CA LEU A 47 3.80 22.80 -13.14
C LEU A 47 5.21 23.27 -13.57
N HIS A 48 5.78 22.69 -14.63
CA HIS A 48 7.14 22.96 -15.10
C HIS A 48 8.21 22.79 -14.01
N THR A 49 7.99 21.87 -13.07
CA THR A 49 8.93 21.57 -11.98
C THR A 49 9.57 20.19 -12.19
N PRO A 50 10.86 20.01 -11.86
CA PRO A 50 11.49 18.70 -11.95
C PRO A 50 10.86 17.69 -10.98
N TYR A 51 10.49 16.51 -11.48
CA TYR A 51 10.02 15.43 -10.59
C TYR A 51 11.14 15.00 -9.63
N PRO A 52 10.87 14.91 -8.32
CA PRO A 52 11.85 14.50 -7.31
C PRO A 52 11.98 12.97 -7.32
N PHE A 53 12.85 12.41 -8.16
CA PHE A 53 13.06 10.97 -8.19
C PHE A 53 13.59 10.45 -6.84
N VAL A 54 13.07 9.31 -6.40
CA VAL A 54 13.50 8.63 -5.17
C VAL A 54 14.90 8.07 -5.40
N GLU A 55 15.82 8.33 -4.46
CA GLU A 55 17.14 7.71 -4.53
C GLU A 55 17.07 6.25 -4.09
N LEU A 56 17.81 5.36 -4.75
CA LEU A 56 17.76 3.91 -4.46
C LEU A 56 18.10 3.57 -3.00
N ARG A 57 18.94 4.40 -2.34
CA ARG A 57 19.25 4.25 -0.91
C ARG A 57 18.03 4.44 -0.01
N GLU A 58 17.04 5.21 -0.42
CA GLU A 58 15.78 5.45 0.32
C GLU A 58 14.88 4.21 0.34
N LEU A 59 15.11 3.25 -0.56
CA LEU A 59 14.38 1.99 -0.62
C LEU A 59 14.97 0.92 0.31
N LYS A 60 16.08 1.19 1.00
CA LYS A 60 16.62 0.26 2.00
C LYS A 60 15.73 0.26 3.27
N PRO A 61 15.53 -0.90 3.94
CA PRO A 61 14.64 -1.06 5.10
C PRO A 61 14.72 -0.03 6.25
N ARG A 62 15.89 0.58 6.50
CA ARG A 62 16.09 1.60 7.56
C ARG A 62 16.49 2.96 7.00
N ALA A 63 16.21 3.19 5.72
CA ALA A 63 16.60 4.44 5.10
C ALA A 63 15.86 5.63 5.73
N ARG A 64 16.59 6.72 5.92
CA ARG A 64 15.99 8.01 6.25
C ARG A 64 15.49 8.63 4.96
N ILE A 65 14.23 9.04 4.96
CA ILE A 65 13.62 9.76 3.85
C ILE A 65 13.68 11.26 4.18
N PRO A 66 13.94 12.15 3.21
CA PRO A 66 13.84 13.59 3.41
C PRO A 66 12.44 14.01 3.87
N SER A 67 12.37 14.93 4.84
CA SER A 67 11.11 15.47 5.38
C SER A 67 10.46 16.54 4.48
N VAL A 68 10.69 16.47 3.16
CA VAL A 68 10.20 17.47 2.20
C VAL A 68 8.89 16.99 1.61
N GLU A 69 7.83 17.76 1.81
CA GLU A 69 6.54 17.52 1.15
C GLU A 69 6.54 18.14 -0.25
N PHE A 70 5.83 17.47 -1.17
CA PHE A 70 5.66 17.94 -2.54
C PHE A 70 4.17 17.99 -2.89
N ASP A 71 3.65 19.20 -3.10
CA ASP A 71 2.22 19.42 -3.36
C ASP A 71 1.73 18.73 -4.63
N ALA A 72 2.58 18.65 -5.65
CA ALA A 72 2.27 17.99 -6.92
C ALA A 72 2.20 16.46 -6.82
N GLN A 73 2.65 15.87 -5.70
CA GLN A 73 2.62 14.43 -5.48
C GLN A 73 1.25 14.01 -4.95
N ASN A 74 0.55 13.19 -5.73
CA ASN A 74 -0.73 12.63 -5.33
C ASN A 74 -0.57 11.75 -4.10
N SER A 75 -1.30 12.07 -3.02
CA SER A 75 -1.30 11.32 -1.77
C SER A 75 -2.70 10.79 -1.45
N PHE A 76 -2.78 9.64 -0.79
CA PHE A 76 -4.03 8.99 -0.42
C PHE A 76 -3.79 7.84 0.55
N LEU A 77 -4.88 7.33 1.13
CA LEU A 77 -4.91 6.09 1.89
C LEU A 77 -6.15 5.28 1.46
N ILE A 78 -5.96 4.05 1.00
CA ILE A 78 -7.06 3.13 0.66
C ILE A 78 -6.92 1.89 1.53
N ILE A 79 -8.03 1.47 2.12
CA ILE A 79 -8.19 0.18 2.80
C ILE A 79 -9.15 -0.64 1.92
N PHE A 80 -8.64 -1.74 1.37
CA PHE A 80 -9.46 -2.70 0.62
C PHE A 80 -9.55 -4.00 1.43
N SER A 81 -10.73 -4.32 1.94
CA SER A 81 -10.95 -5.51 2.78
C SER A 81 -11.74 -6.59 2.03
N GLU A 82 -11.28 -7.84 2.11
CA GLU A 82 -11.96 -9.01 1.56
C GLU A 82 -13.37 -9.18 2.16
N ASP A 83 -13.52 -8.85 3.45
CA ASP A 83 -14.75 -9.02 4.19
C ASP A 83 -15.34 -7.68 4.64
N HIS A 84 -16.58 -7.74 5.11
CA HIS A 84 -17.22 -6.57 5.70
C HIS A 84 -16.70 -6.34 7.13
N ILE A 85 -16.21 -5.15 7.41
CA ILE A 85 -15.72 -4.75 8.73
C ILE A 85 -16.93 -4.63 9.67
N ASP A 86 -17.00 -5.51 10.67
CA ASP A 86 -18.10 -5.52 11.64
C ASP A 86 -18.11 -4.26 12.53
N LYS A 87 -19.28 -3.92 13.08
CA LYS A 87 -19.46 -2.78 13.98
C LYS A 87 -18.58 -2.87 15.23
N LYS A 88 -18.22 -4.07 15.70
CA LYS A 88 -17.31 -4.25 16.85
C LYS A 88 -15.93 -3.60 16.64
N HIS A 89 -15.52 -3.42 15.39
CA HIS A 89 -14.24 -2.81 15.04
C HIS A 89 -14.32 -1.28 14.92
N LYS A 90 -15.52 -0.68 14.98
CA LYS A 90 -15.72 0.78 14.84
C LYS A 90 -14.98 1.62 15.87
N LYS A 91 -14.64 1.05 17.02
CA LYS A 91 -13.84 1.73 18.05
C LYS A 91 -12.52 2.25 17.48
N TYR A 92 -11.88 1.43 16.63
CA TYR A 92 -10.52 1.65 16.13
C TYR A 92 -10.47 1.94 14.63
N ILE A 93 -11.42 1.42 13.84
CA ILE A 93 -11.63 1.82 12.46
C ILE A 93 -12.91 2.65 12.40
N ARG A 94 -12.80 3.97 12.53
CA ARG A 94 -13.96 4.86 12.64
C ARG A 94 -14.54 5.16 11.27
N TYR A 95 -15.63 4.47 10.94
CA TYR A 95 -16.49 4.75 9.79
C TYR A 95 -17.91 5.10 10.25
N PHE A 96 -18.37 6.29 9.86
CA PHE A 96 -19.66 6.86 10.27
C PHE A 96 -20.68 6.82 9.13
N ASP A 97 -21.97 6.89 9.47
CA ASP A 97 -23.02 6.90 8.46
C ASP A 97 -23.01 8.16 7.59
N ALA A 98 -22.53 9.29 8.14
CA ALA A 98 -22.28 10.53 7.40
C ALA A 98 -21.21 10.37 6.30
N ASN A 99 -20.34 9.37 6.45
CA ASN A 99 -19.18 9.13 5.58
C ASN A 99 -19.47 8.04 4.54
N LYS A 100 -20.69 7.49 4.51
CA LYS A 100 -21.11 6.52 3.49
C LYS A 100 -21.17 7.18 2.12
N THR A 101 -20.77 6.46 1.07
CA THR A 101 -20.88 6.86 -0.35
C THR A 101 -22.33 6.87 -0.86
N THR A 102 -23.17 7.69 -0.23
CA THR A 102 -24.53 7.99 -0.69
C THR A 102 -24.54 9.33 -1.39
N LYS A 103 -25.47 9.53 -2.33
CA LYS A 103 -25.64 10.82 -3.04
C LYS A 103 -25.72 12.00 -2.08
N THR A 104 -26.51 11.85 -1.01
CA THR A 104 -26.72 12.89 0.01
C THR A 104 -25.44 13.25 0.76
N ASN A 105 -24.63 12.25 1.10
CA ASN A 105 -23.39 12.50 1.85
C ASN A 105 -22.30 13.09 0.96
N LEU A 106 -22.19 12.61 -0.29
CA LEU A 106 -21.24 13.16 -1.25
C LEU A 106 -21.54 14.62 -1.55
N LEU A 107 -22.82 14.98 -1.76
CA LEU A 107 -23.25 16.37 -2.00
C LEU A 107 -22.94 17.33 -0.85
N ARG A 108 -22.89 16.80 0.38
CA ARG A 108 -22.58 17.61 1.57
C ARG A 108 -21.09 17.83 1.77
N HIS A 109 -20.26 17.03 1.11
CA HIS A 109 -18.82 17.17 1.23
C HIS A 109 -18.32 18.18 0.19
N ASN A 110 -17.39 19.05 0.57
CA ASN A 110 -16.81 20.07 -0.33
C ASN A 110 -16.16 19.47 -1.58
N TYR A 111 -15.82 18.18 -1.53
CA TYR A 111 -15.33 17.38 -2.64
C TYR A 111 -16.50 16.62 -3.25
N PHE A 112 -17.48 17.35 -3.82
CA PHE A 112 -18.44 16.67 -4.68
C PHE A 112 -17.68 16.28 -5.94
N PRO A 113 -17.70 15.00 -6.33
CA PRO A 113 -17.08 14.62 -7.57
C PRO A 113 -17.88 15.28 -8.68
N ASP A 114 -17.22 16.08 -9.52
CA ASP A 114 -17.83 16.78 -10.66
C ASP A 114 -18.22 15.75 -11.73
N ILE A 115 -19.17 14.89 -11.38
CA ILE A 115 -19.69 13.80 -12.17
C ILE A 115 -21.06 14.29 -12.62
N GLU A 116 -21.08 14.93 -13.79
CA GLU A 116 -22.28 15.03 -14.60
C GLU A 116 -22.87 13.61 -14.68
N ASN A 117 -24.00 13.37 -14.01
CA ASN A 117 -24.68 12.07 -13.88
C ASN A 117 -24.19 11.09 -12.79
N TYR A 118 -23.93 11.56 -11.56
CA TYR A 118 -23.72 10.63 -10.43
C TYR A 118 -24.85 9.58 -10.31
N ASN A 119 -24.49 8.32 -10.57
CA ASN A 119 -25.35 7.16 -10.36
C ASN A 119 -24.91 6.44 -9.08
N ARG A 120 -25.87 6.07 -8.22
CA ARG A 120 -25.63 5.33 -6.96
C ARG A 120 -24.85 4.04 -7.16
N ASN A 121 -24.92 3.45 -8.35
CA ASN A 121 -24.23 2.21 -8.66
C ASN A 121 -22.74 2.40 -8.96
N MET A 122 -22.26 3.63 -9.22
CA MET A 122 -20.84 3.90 -9.50
C MET A 122 -19.91 3.53 -8.35
N LYS A 123 -20.43 3.37 -7.12
CA LYS A 123 -19.63 2.92 -5.97
C LYS A 123 -19.23 1.44 -6.04
N PHE A 124 -19.86 0.64 -6.89
CA PHE A 124 -19.58 -0.78 -7.02
C PHE A 124 -18.38 -0.99 -7.94
N PHE A 125 -17.44 -1.83 -7.51
CA PHE A 125 -16.16 -2.03 -8.19
C PHE A 125 -16.32 -2.45 -9.65
N GLU A 126 -17.31 -3.31 -9.92
CA GLU A 126 -17.65 -3.87 -11.24
C GLU A 126 -18.17 -2.84 -12.26
N THR A 127 -18.48 -1.61 -11.83
CA THR A 127 -19.07 -0.61 -12.72
C THR A 127 -18.01 0.22 -13.41
N ALA A 128 -18.24 0.57 -14.68
CA ALA A 128 -17.32 1.40 -15.46
C ALA A 128 -17.01 2.77 -14.81
N GLY A 129 -17.95 3.30 -14.01
CA GLY A 129 -17.78 4.56 -13.29
C GLY A 129 -16.96 4.47 -12.00
N PHE A 130 -16.58 3.26 -11.54
CA PHE A 130 -15.95 3.06 -10.24
C PHE A 130 -14.64 3.82 -10.08
N PHE A 131 -13.70 3.65 -11.01
CA PHE A 131 -12.39 4.29 -10.92
C PHE A 131 -12.47 5.81 -11.13
N SER A 132 -13.46 6.29 -11.87
CA SER A 132 -13.75 7.73 -11.96
C SER A 132 -14.19 8.30 -10.61
N LEU A 133 -15.14 7.63 -9.94
CA LEU A 133 -15.56 7.99 -8.59
C LEU A 133 -14.40 7.87 -7.59
N LEU A 134 -13.63 6.79 -7.65
CA LEU A 134 -12.48 6.59 -6.76
C LEU A 134 -11.48 7.74 -6.92
N ARG A 135 -11.09 8.06 -8.15
CA ARG A 135 -10.18 9.16 -8.49
C ARG A 135 -10.63 10.49 -7.90
N SER A 136 -11.91 10.82 -8.03
CA SER A 136 -12.46 12.07 -7.51
C SER A 136 -12.44 12.18 -5.98
N LEU A 137 -12.36 11.05 -5.27
CA LEU A 137 -12.34 10.99 -3.81
C LEU A 137 -10.92 10.78 -3.24
N MET A 138 -9.89 10.64 -4.08
CA MET A 138 -8.52 10.39 -3.63
C MET A 138 -7.94 11.52 -2.76
N GLN A 139 -8.41 12.76 -2.96
CA GLN A 139 -7.96 13.94 -2.23
C GLN A 139 -8.66 14.11 -0.86
N VAL A 140 -9.66 13.29 -0.55
CA VAL A 140 -10.37 13.36 0.73
C VAL A 140 -9.42 13.04 1.89
N ASP A 141 -9.63 13.71 3.02
CA ASP A 141 -8.89 13.43 4.24
C ASP A 141 -9.13 12.00 4.74
N TYR A 142 -8.10 11.40 5.33
CA TYR A 142 -8.09 10.02 5.85
C TYR A 142 -8.26 8.94 4.76
N ALA A 143 -8.81 7.78 5.12
CA ALA A 143 -8.85 6.61 4.26
C ALA A 143 -10.15 6.48 3.45
N LEU A 144 -10.03 5.94 2.25
CA LEU A 144 -11.14 5.38 1.48
C LEU A 144 -11.29 3.90 1.84
N LEU A 145 -12.52 3.45 2.07
CA LEU A 145 -12.80 2.07 2.46
C LEU A 145 -13.59 1.33 1.38
N ILE A 146 -12.92 0.38 0.74
CA ILE A 146 -13.50 -0.61 -0.17
C ILE A 146 -13.68 -1.90 0.61
N GLN A 147 -14.89 -2.45 0.62
CA GLN A 147 -15.17 -3.71 1.32
C GLN A 147 -16.39 -4.40 0.72
N ARG A 148 -16.63 -5.63 1.17
CA ARG A 148 -17.79 -6.41 0.72
C ARG A 148 -19.11 -5.73 1.08
N GLU A 149 -20.02 -5.66 0.10
CA GLU A 149 -21.40 -5.20 0.33
C GLU A 149 -22.27 -6.40 0.72
N LYS A 150 -22.99 -6.31 1.84
CA LYS A 150 -23.80 -7.42 2.36
C LYS A 150 -25.13 -7.59 1.62
N ARG A 151 -25.59 -6.54 0.94
CA ARG A 151 -26.97 -6.42 0.43
C ARG A 151 -27.09 -6.41 -1.10
N ALA A 152 -25.99 -6.31 -1.84
CA ALA A 152 -25.99 -6.16 -3.29
C ALA A 152 -25.51 -7.42 -4.01
N LYS A 153 -25.86 -7.55 -5.30
CA LYS A 153 -25.29 -8.57 -6.19
C LYS A 153 -23.81 -8.32 -6.47
N ALA A 154 -23.41 -7.05 -6.54
CA ALA A 154 -22.01 -6.64 -6.66
C ALA A 154 -21.26 -6.94 -5.37
N GLN A 155 -20.12 -7.63 -5.47
CA GLN A 155 -19.47 -8.16 -4.27
C GLN A 155 -18.75 -7.06 -3.47
N TYR A 156 -18.12 -6.09 -4.14
CA TYR A 156 -17.31 -5.05 -3.50
C TYR A 156 -17.74 -3.64 -3.90
N ALA A 157 -17.68 -2.73 -2.93
CA ALA A 157 -18.02 -1.33 -3.13
C ALA A 157 -17.09 -0.40 -2.36
N LEU A 158 -16.86 0.81 -2.88
CA LEU A 158 -16.39 1.93 -2.09
C LEU A 158 -17.51 2.32 -1.13
N THR A 159 -17.44 1.87 0.12
CA THR A 159 -18.56 2.00 1.07
C THR A 159 -18.52 3.30 1.85
N HIS A 160 -17.32 3.76 2.20
CA HIS A 160 -17.11 4.98 2.98
C HIS A 160 -15.92 5.76 2.44
N PHE A 161 -16.04 7.08 2.49
CA PHE A 161 -14.96 8.04 2.28
C PHE A 161 -14.66 8.69 3.63
N HIS A 162 -13.42 9.05 3.95
CA HIS A 162 -13.06 9.65 5.25
C HIS A 162 -13.15 8.67 6.45
N VAL A 163 -12.52 7.50 6.35
CA VAL A 163 -12.39 6.52 7.44
C VAL A 163 -11.13 6.81 8.25
N ARG A 164 -11.26 6.95 9.58
CA ARG A 164 -10.13 7.21 10.48
C ARG A 164 -9.63 5.93 11.14
N VAL A 165 -8.32 5.85 11.36
CA VAL A 165 -7.66 4.75 12.07
C VAL A 165 -7.20 5.29 13.42
N ASP A 166 -7.95 4.97 14.46
CA ASP A 166 -7.76 5.50 15.82
C ASP A 166 -7.28 4.40 16.79
N TRP A 167 -6.57 3.39 16.27
CA TRP A 167 -5.88 2.43 17.12
C TRP A 167 -4.51 2.98 17.56
N PRO A 168 -4.19 3.06 18.86
CA PRO A 168 -2.92 3.60 19.31
C PRO A 168 -1.71 2.85 18.75
N ILE A 169 -0.64 3.60 18.44
CA ILE A 169 0.64 3.02 17.98
C ILE A 169 1.22 2.09 19.05
N ALA A 170 1.08 2.45 20.33
CA ALA A 170 1.50 1.61 21.45
C ALA A 170 0.78 0.26 21.42
N ASP A 171 -0.55 0.25 21.29
CA ASP A 171 -1.35 -0.99 21.21
C ASP A 171 -0.96 -1.83 19.99
N ALA A 172 -0.75 -1.20 18.83
CA ALA A 172 -0.31 -1.88 17.61
C ALA A 172 1.08 -2.51 17.79
N SER A 173 1.99 -1.78 18.43
CA SER A 173 3.36 -2.23 18.70
C SER A 173 3.37 -3.36 19.72
N GLU A 174 2.55 -3.26 20.77
CA GLU A 174 2.37 -4.31 21.77
C GLU A 174 1.82 -5.59 21.13
N ASN A 175 0.81 -5.46 20.27
CA ASN A 175 0.21 -6.58 19.56
C ASN A 175 1.25 -7.31 18.69
N LEU A 176 2.06 -6.56 17.93
CA LEU A 176 3.14 -7.12 17.14
C LEU A 176 4.20 -7.78 18.04
N ALA A 177 4.64 -7.07 19.08
CA ALA A 177 5.65 -7.54 20.03
C ALA A 177 5.26 -8.85 20.71
N LYS A 178 4.00 -9.00 21.12
CA LYS A 178 3.43 -10.23 21.68
C LYS A 178 3.46 -11.36 20.65
N SER A 179 3.03 -11.09 19.42
CA SER A 179 2.99 -12.09 18.34
C SER A 179 4.38 -12.62 17.98
N LEU A 180 5.40 -11.76 18.03
CA LEU A 180 6.79 -12.10 17.76
C LEU A 180 7.55 -12.61 18.99
N ARG A 181 6.90 -12.65 20.17
CA ARG A 181 7.45 -13.10 21.46
C ARG A 181 8.61 -12.25 21.97
N TYR A 182 8.58 -10.94 21.71
CA TYR A 182 9.52 -9.98 22.33
C TYR A 182 9.09 -9.55 23.74
N ILE A 183 7.76 -9.55 23.97
CA ILE A 183 7.13 -9.28 25.25
C ILE A 183 6.08 -10.36 25.57
N SER A 184 5.71 -10.47 26.84
CA SER A 184 4.71 -11.42 27.32
C SER A 184 3.36 -10.77 27.59
N LYS A 185 3.34 -9.66 28.31
CA LYS A 185 2.11 -9.06 28.87
C LYS A 185 1.88 -7.62 28.43
N ASP A 186 2.84 -6.73 28.65
CA ASP A 186 2.64 -5.29 28.46
C ASP A 186 3.83 -4.67 27.74
N LEU A 187 3.59 -3.69 26.86
CA LEU A 187 4.64 -3.04 26.07
C LEU A 187 5.75 -2.43 26.95
N TYR A 188 5.34 -1.92 28.11
CA TYR A 188 6.21 -1.24 29.08
C TYR A 188 6.80 -2.19 30.13
N GLU A 189 6.59 -3.52 30.01
CA GLU A 189 7.10 -4.49 30.99
C GLU A 189 8.64 -4.48 31.13
N LYS A 190 9.34 -3.98 30.11
CA LYS A 190 10.80 -3.81 30.05
C LYS A 190 11.25 -2.34 30.07
N GLY A 191 10.37 -1.43 30.47
CA GLY A 191 10.62 0.01 30.59
C GLY A 191 10.40 0.83 29.30
N ASP A 192 10.36 2.15 29.46
CA ASP A 192 9.96 3.10 28.41
C ASP A 192 10.84 3.05 27.16
N ARG A 193 12.16 2.91 27.34
CA ARG A 193 13.11 2.82 26.22
C ARG A 193 12.87 1.58 25.36
N TYR A 194 12.48 0.47 25.98
CA TYR A 194 12.16 -0.76 25.26
C TYR A 194 10.85 -0.58 24.48
N ALA A 195 9.84 0.00 25.12
CA ALA A 195 8.56 0.33 24.48
C ALA A 195 8.75 1.24 23.26
N GLU A 196 9.54 2.30 23.40
CA GLU A 196 9.86 3.22 22.30
C GLU A 196 10.57 2.47 21.16
N ASN A 197 11.58 1.66 21.47
CA ASN A 197 12.30 0.87 20.46
C ASN A 197 11.38 -0.14 19.74
N MET A 198 10.41 -0.73 20.43
CA MET A 198 9.43 -1.61 19.78
C MET A 198 8.47 -0.84 18.88
N GLN A 199 8.04 0.36 19.27
CA GLN A 199 7.26 1.22 18.37
C GLN A 199 8.06 1.55 17.11
N LYS A 200 9.34 1.89 17.26
CA LYS A 200 10.24 2.12 16.12
C LYS A 200 10.35 0.89 15.20
N LYS A 201 10.37 -0.32 15.77
CA LYS A 201 10.36 -1.58 15.01
C LYS A 201 9.04 -1.88 14.33
N LEU A 202 7.89 -1.41 14.84
CA LEU A 202 6.62 -1.49 14.12
C LEU A 202 6.70 -0.76 12.77
N PHE A 203 7.30 0.44 12.73
CA PHE A 203 7.48 1.17 11.47
C PHE A 203 8.39 0.41 10.50
N GLU A 204 9.52 -0.11 11.00
CA GLU A 204 10.45 -0.92 10.21
C GLU A 204 9.77 -2.19 9.67
N TYR A 205 8.96 -2.87 10.47
CA TYR A 205 8.20 -4.06 10.09
C TYR A 205 7.31 -3.82 8.86
N TYR A 206 6.78 -2.60 8.72
CA TYR A 206 5.93 -2.22 7.60
C TYR A 206 6.67 -1.40 6.53
N GLY A 207 8.01 -1.39 6.56
CA GLY A 207 8.85 -0.73 5.57
C GLY A 207 8.74 0.80 5.58
N VAL A 208 8.29 1.39 6.68
CA VAL A 208 8.12 2.84 6.81
C VAL A 208 9.27 3.41 7.66
N PRO A 209 9.86 4.57 7.30
CA PRO A 209 10.86 5.21 8.14
C PRO A 209 10.31 5.59 9.52
N LEU A 210 11.23 5.67 10.47
CA LEU A 210 10.98 5.98 11.86
C LEU A 210 10.03 7.17 12.06
N MET A 211 8.95 6.99 12.83
CA MET A 211 8.02 8.07 13.23
C MET A 211 7.46 8.87 12.04
N SER A 212 7.22 8.21 10.90
CA SER A 212 6.48 8.82 9.79
C SER A 212 5.11 9.29 10.28
N GLY A 213 4.69 10.50 9.91
CA GLY A 213 3.41 11.07 10.31
C GLY A 213 2.25 10.75 9.35
N GLY A 214 1.03 11.09 9.80
CA GLY A 214 -0.17 11.17 8.98
C GLY A 214 -0.63 9.83 8.38
N ARG A 215 -0.82 9.80 7.06
CA ARG A 215 -1.40 8.66 6.33
C ARG A 215 -0.54 7.38 6.42
N ARG A 216 0.79 7.51 6.51
CA ARG A 216 1.70 6.36 6.64
C ARG A 216 1.54 5.67 7.99
N THR A 217 1.43 6.44 9.08
CA THR A 217 1.14 5.89 10.41
C THR A 217 -0.20 5.17 10.43
N ALA A 218 -1.23 5.81 9.87
CA ALA A 218 -2.56 5.22 9.79
C ALA A 218 -2.55 3.90 8.98
N ALA A 219 -1.76 3.83 7.90
CA ALA A 219 -1.61 2.62 7.09
C ALA A 219 -1.00 1.46 7.88
N ILE A 220 0.12 1.67 8.57
CA ILE A 220 0.80 0.59 9.31
C ILE A 220 -0.02 0.12 10.53
N VAL A 221 -0.69 1.05 11.21
CA VAL A 221 -1.57 0.75 12.33
C VAL A 221 -2.79 -0.03 11.86
N ALA A 222 -3.40 0.38 10.75
CA ALA A 222 -4.49 -0.37 10.14
C ALA A 222 -4.04 -1.77 9.72
N ALA A 223 -2.87 -1.92 9.10
CA ALA A 223 -2.33 -3.21 8.70
C ALA A 223 -2.19 -4.16 9.90
N GLN A 224 -1.59 -3.66 10.99
CA GLN A 224 -1.46 -4.42 12.21
C GLN A 224 -2.81 -4.75 12.85
N TYR A 225 -3.79 -3.85 12.76
CA TYR A 225 -5.13 -4.10 13.30
C TYR A 225 -5.84 -5.22 12.54
N PHE A 226 -5.83 -5.16 11.20
CA PHE A 226 -6.51 -6.12 10.35
C PHE A 226 -5.92 -7.53 10.40
N ARG A 227 -4.65 -7.68 10.81
CA ARG A 227 -4.05 -9.00 11.08
C ARG A 227 -4.75 -9.81 12.17
N GLN A 228 -5.59 -9.18 12.98
CA GLN A 228 -6.40 -9.86 13.99
C GLN A 228 -7.70 -10.45 13.40
N MET A 229 -7.93 -10.28 12.10
CA MET A 229 -9.13 -10.75 11.39
C MET A 229 -8.78 -11.93 10.47
N ASP A 230 -9.74 -12.83 10.25
CA ASP A 230 -9.55 -14.04 9.42
C ASP A 230 -9.39 -13.76 7.92
N GLY A 231 -9.98 -12.66 7.44
CA GLY A 231 -9.98 -12.23 6.05
C GLY A 231 -8.74 -11.42 5.67
N ILE A 232 -8.38 -11.41 4.39
CA ILE A 232 -7.26 -10.59 3.93
C ILE A 232 -7.69 -9.14 3.71
N THR A 233 -6.74 -8.20 3.86
CA THR A 233 -6.96 -6.78 3.64
C THR A 233 -5.69 -6.21 3.03
N THR A 234 -5.85 -5.40 2.00
CA THR A 234 -4.75 -4.70 1.32
C THR A 234 -4.87 -3.21 1.59
N ILE A 235 -3.77 -2.61 2.00
CA ILE A 235 -3.67 -1.20 2.33
C ILE A 235 -2.71 -0.54 1.35
N TYR A 236 -3.19 0.51 0.71
CA TYR A 236 -2.40 1.35 -0.18
C TYR A 236 -2.22 2.71 0.46
N VAL A 237 -0.97 3.18 0.50
CA VAL A 237 -0.69 4.55 0.90
C VAL A 237 0.32 5.16 -0.06
N SER A 238 -0.02 6.33 -0.56
CA SER A 238 0.94 7.21 -1.22
C SER A 238 1.08 8.49 -0.41
N SER A 239 2.32 8.91 -0.20
CA SER A 239 2.67 10.09 0.58
C SER A 239 3.50 11.04 -0.26
N SER A 240 3.26 12.34 -0.09
CA SER A 240 4.03 13.40 -0.74
C SER A 240 5.53 13.27 -0.43
N GLU A 241 5.90 13.09 0.83
CA GLU A 241 7.31 12.94 1.26
C GLU A 241 8.04 11.74 0.62
N SER A 242 7.40 10.57 0.59
CA SER A 242 8.06 9.33 0.16
C SER A 242 8.07 9.15 -1.35
N ARG A 243 7.28 9.94 -2.10
CA ARG A 243 7.16 9.91 -3.57
C ARG A 243 6.98 8.47 -4.12
N SER A 244 6.32 7.65 -3.31
CA SER A 244 6.20 6.21 -3.49
C SER A 244 4.78 5.77 -3.19
N LEU A 245 4.44 4.62 -3.74
CA LEU A 245 3.26 3.85 -3.38
C LEU A 245 3.72 2.70 -2.50
N LEU A 246 3.24 2.65 -1.26
CA LEU A 246 3.41 1.54 -0.35
C LEU A 246 2.13 0.68 -0.40
N ARG A 247 2.32 -0.62 -0.63
CA ARG A 247 1.27 -1.64 -0.53
C ARG A 247 1.62 -2.59 0.62
N ILE A 248 0.66 -2.81 1.51
CA ILE A 248 0.74 -3.78 2.60
C ILE A 248 -0.40 -4.78 2.44
N ASP A 249 -0.08 -6.06 2.39
CA ASP A 249 -1.06 -7.13 2.21
C ASP A 249 -0.65 -8.42 2.95
N GLU A 250 -1.25 -9.55 2.58
CA GLU A 250 -0.93 -10.86 3.16
C GLU A 250 0.47 -11.37 2.84
N ASN A 251 1.07 -10.95 1.72
CA ASN A 251 2.40 -11.38 1.29
C ASN A 251 3.50 -10.50 1.90
N GLY A 252 3.15 -9.31 2.38
CA GLY A 252 4.05 -8.45 3.14
C GLY A 252 3.99 -7.01 2.65
N VAL A 253 5.17 -6.44 2.45
CA VAL A 253 5.33 -5.01 2.13
C VAL A 253 5.96 -4.88 0.76
N SER A 254 5.40 -4.02 -0.09
CA SER A 254 6.05 -3.61 -1.33
C SER A 254 5.97 -2.10 -1.55
N LYS A 255 6.97 -1.57 -2.25
CA LYS A 255 7.04 -0.16 -2.64
C LYS A 255 7.21 -0.03 -4.14
N SER A 256 6.41 0.83 -4.76
CA SER A 256 6.57 1.23 -6.16
C SER A 256 7.01 2.70 -6.24
N VAL A 257 8.02 2.97 -7.09
CA VAL A 257 8.58 4.32 -7.33
C VAL A 257 8.88 4.53 -8.81
N LEU A 258 9.03 5.79 -9.22
CA LEU A 258 9.61 6.12 -10.52
C LEU A 258 11.13 6.23 -10.42
N VAL A 259 11.83 5.64 -11.39
CA VAL A 259 13.30 5.68 -11.49
C VAL A 259 13.73 6.17 -12.86
N LYS A 260 14.89 6.82 -12.93
CA LYS A 260 15.58 7.17 -14.17
C LYS A 260 16.58 6.08 -14.53
N LEU A 261 16.43 5.47 -15.71
CA LEU A 261 17.34 4.47 -16.25
C LEU A 261 18.08 5.03 -17.46
N PRO A 262 19.42 4.92 -17.55
CA PRO A 262 20.16 5.24 -18.76
C PRO A 262 19.88 4.21 -19.87
N ALA A 263 20.13 4.59 -21.12
CA ALA A 263 19.89 3.72 -22.29
C ALA A 263 20.60 2.36 -22.19
N VAL A 264 21.81 2.31 -21.62
CA VAL A 264 22.58 1.07 -21.42
C VAL A 264 21.83 0.09 -20.53
N GLN A 265 21.22 0.57 -19.44
CA GLN A 265 20.47 -0.27 -18.51
C GLN A 265 19.15 -0.74 -19.13
N VAL A 266 18.49 0.11 -19.93
CA VAL A 266 17.29 -0.29 -20.69
C VAL A 266 17.60 -1.41 -21.69
N LYS A 267 18.72 -1.31 -22.40
CA LYS A 267 19.16 -2.37 -23.32
C LYS A 267 19.42 -3.69 -22.60
N HIS A 268 20.07 -3.63 -21.44
CA HIS A 268 20.31 -4.80 -20.60
C HIS A 268 19.00 -5.45 -20.11
N LEU A 269 18.05 -4.65 -19.59
CA LEU A 269 16.75 -5.13 -19.13
C LEU A 269 15.89 -5.70 -20.28
N ALA A 270 15.93 -5.09 -21.46
CA ALA A 270 15.27 -5.62 -22.65
C ALA A 270 15.86 -6.98 -23.06
N GLY A 271 17.19 -7.14 -22.92
CA GLY A 271 17.88 -8.42 -23.11
C GLY A 271 17.45 -9.50 -22.11
N ILE A 272 17.38 -9.18 -20.81
CA ILE A 272 16.88 -10.10 -19.78
C ILE A 272 15.46 -10.58 -20.10
N ALA A 273 14.62 -9.67 -20.59
CA ALA A 273 13.22 -9.98 -20.91
C ALA A 273 13.02 -10.53 -22.33
N GLU A 274 14.10 -10.91 -23.02
CA GLU A 274 14.10 -11.47 -24.38
C GLU A 274 13.26 -10.66 -25.37
N MET A 275 13.35 -9.33 -25.30
CA MET A 275 12.58 -8.43 -26.15
C MET A 275 13.41 -7.31 -26.77
N THR A 276 12.90 -6.75 -27.87
CA THR A 276 13.54 -5.61 -28.53
C THR A 276 13.41 -4.34 -27.68
N GLU A 277 14.39 -3.44 -27.76
CA GLU A 277 14.35 -2.13 -27.06
C GLU A 277 13.09 -1.32 -27.40
N ARG A 278 12.60 -1.42 -28.64
CA ARG A 278 11.34 -0.80 -29.08
C ARG A 278 10.15 -1.36 -28.31
N ARG A 279 10.11 -2.67 -28.11
CA ARG A 279 9.05 -3.37 -27.37
C ARG A 279 9.14 -3.06 -25.88
N PHE A 280 10.34 -3.02 -25.32
CA PHE A 280 10.56 -2.56 -23.94
C PHE A 280 10.06 -1.13 -23.75
N THR A 281 10.49 -0.19 -24.60
CA THR A 281 10.08 1.22 -24.50
C THR A 281 8.57 1.37 -24.59
N LYS A 282 7.91 0.64 -25.50
CA LYS A 282 6.45 0.72 -25.65
C LYS A 282 5.71 0.30 -24.36
N ASN A 283 6.20 -0.73 -23.66
CA ASN A 283 5.42 -1.40 -22.61
C ASN A 283 5.88 -1.07 -21.17
N TYR A 284 7.15 -0.69 -20.94
CA TYR A 284 7.71 -0.46 -19.60
C TYR A 284 8.09 0.99 -19.33
N VAL A 285 8.31 1.79 -20.36
CA VAL A 285 8.75 3.19 -20.19
C VAL A 285 7.54 4.10 -20.11
N VAL A 286 7.36 4.74 -18.96
CA VAL A 286 6.35 5.77 -18.66
C VAL A 286 6.59 7.02 -19.49
N ALA A 287 7.82 7.53 -19.47
CA ALA A 287 8.21 8.74 -20.17
C ALA A 287 9.69 8.71 -20.55
N ARG A 288 10.09 9.55 -21.50
CA ARG A 288 11.49 9.81 -21.83
C ARG A 288 11.85 11.22 -21.39
N HIS A 289 12.99 11.36 -20.73
CA HIS A 289 13.50 12.64 -20.27
C HIS A 289 14.98 12.78 -20.64
N GLY A 290 15.23 13.47 -21.76
CA GLY A 290 16.57 13.56 -22.35
C GLY A 290 17.15 12.19 -22.69
N LYS A 291 18.29 11.85 -22.08
CA LYS A 291 18.98 10.56 -22.26
C LYS A 291 18.47 9.44 -21.32
N PHE A 292 17.48 9.73 -20.49
CA PHE A 292 16.95 8.80 -19.49
C PHE A 292 15.55 8.32 -19.85
N TYR A 293 15.29 7.08 -19.47
CA TYR A 293 14.00 6.41 -19.56
C TYR A 293 13.40 6.33 -18.16
N ILE A 294 12.16 6.75 -18.01
CA ILE A 294 11.45 6.71 -16.73
C ILE A 294 10.62 5.44 -16.69
N CYS A 295 10.91 4.60 -15.70
CA CYS A 295 10.26 3.31 -15.49
C CYS A 295 9.70 3.23 -14.07
N ILE A 296 8.79 2.28 -13.85
CA ILE A 296 8.26 1.97 -12.52
C ILE A 296 9.11 0.85 -11.93
N LEU A 297 9.81 1.13 -10.83
CA LEU A 297 10.51 0.12 -10.03
C LEU A 297 9.60 -0.30 -8.88
N ASN A 298 9.38 -1.60 -8.73
CA ASN A 298 8.73 -2.19 -7.57
C ASN A 298 9.75 -3.00 -6.77
N VAL A 299 9.64 -2.89 -5.45
CA VAL A 299 10.53 -3.54 -4.48
C VAL A 299 9.67 -4.32 -3.51
N HIS A 300 9.92 -5.61 -3.39
CA HIS A 300 9.31 -6.46 -2.38
C HIS A 300 10.26 -6.67 -1.21
N TYR A 301 9.73 -6.65 0.01
CA TYR A 301 10.50 -6.82 1.23
C TYR A 301 10.09 -8.10 1.95
N ASP A 302 11.09 -8.87 2.35
CA ASP A 302 10.90 -10.05 3.20
C ASP A 302 11.25 -9.76 4.66
N TYR A 303 10.59 -10.49 5.54
CA TYR A 303 10.89 -10.50 6.97
C TYR A 303 12.14 -11.32 7.25
N THR A 304 13.05 -10.74 8.04
CA THR A 304 14.17 -11.50 8.60
C THR A 304 13.69 -12.42 9.73
N SER A 305 14.54 -13.33 10.20
CA SER A 305 14.23 -14.24 11.32
C SER A 305 13.82 -13.51 12.61
N HIS A 306 14.25 -12.26 12.78
CA HIS A 306 13.89 -11.39 13.92
C HIS A 306 12.47 -10.81 13.81
N ALA A 307 11.95 -10.65 12.60
CA ALA A 307 10.60 -10.19 12.35
C ALA A 307 9.59 -11.35 12.16
N LEU A 308 10.04 -12.59 12.36
CA LEU A 308 9.19 -13.77 12.32
C LEU A 308 8.92 -14.30 13.75
N PRO A 309 7.76 -14.97 13.97
CA PRO A 309 7.46 -15.57 15.26
C PRO A 309 8.58 -16.48 15.76
N SER A 310 8.78 -16.49 17.08
CA SER A 310 9.86 -17.26 17.67
C SER A 310 9.72 -18.76 17.45
N GLU A 311 10.77 -19.40 16.94
CA GLU A 311 10.86 -20.87 16.87
C GLU A 311 10.68 -21.46 18.28
N GLY A 312 9.69 -22.33 18.44
CA GLY A 312 9.32 -22.91 19.73
C GLY A 312 8.64 -21.94 20.72
N GLY A 313 8.24 -20.73 20.29
CA GLY A 313 7.45 -19.79 21.10
C GLY A 313 8.20 -19.17 22.28
N ARG A 314 9.53 -19.28 22.33
CA ARG A 314 10.36 -18.71 23.40
C ARG A 314 10.37 -17.19 23.33
N LEU A 315 10.40 -16.54 24.50
CA LEU A 315 10.59 -15.10 24.58
C LEU A 315 12.00 -14.72 24.05
N ARG A 316 12.07 -13.61 23.32
CA ARG A 316 13.30 -13.08 22.70
C ARG A 316 13.59 -11.69 23.26
N GLU A 317 14.87 -11.35 23.32
CA GLU A 317 15.30 -9.98 23.60
C GLU A 317 15.41 -9.15 22.33
N LEU A 318 15.04 -7.88 22.43
CA LEU A 318 15.08 -6.96 21.30
C LEU A 318 16.51 -6.44 21.13
N ASN A 319 17.12 -6.75 19.98
CA ASN A 319 18.28 -6.01 19.49
C ASN A 319 17.81 -4.97 18.47
N PHE A 320 17.87 -3.69 18.85
CA PHE A 320 17.40 -2.59 18.01
C PHE A 320 18.15 -2.46 16.68
N ASP A 321 19.42 -2.89 16.62
CA ASP A 321 20.24 -2.73 15.43
C ASP A 321 20.00 -3.80 14.37
N THR A 322 19.34 -4.91 14.74
CA THR A 322 19.00 -5.97 13.78
C THR A 322 17.92 -5.53 12.81
N ASN A 323 18.13 -5.75 11.51
CA ASN A 323 17.12 -5.42 10.51
C ASN A 323 15.96 -6.42 10.57
N TRP A 324 14.74 -5.92 10.52
CA TRP A 324 13.49 -6.69 10.50
C TRP A 324 12.99 -6.94 9.09
N LEU A 325 13.42 -6.13 8.13
CA LEU A 325 13.17 -6.31 6.71
C LEU A 325 14.48 -6.41 5.92
N THR A 326 14.41 -7.11 4.80
CA THR A 326 15.42 -7.13 3.73
C THR A 326 14.74 -6.94 2.39
N VAL A 327 15.44 -6.40 1.38
CA VAL A 327 14.92 -6.44 0.00
C VAL A 327 15.00 -7.89 -0.48
N ALA A 328 13.86 -8.42 -0.91
CA ALA A 328 13.73 -9.78 -1.43
C ALA A 328 13.83 -9.78 -2.95
N GLU A 329 13.00 -8.95 -3.58
CA GLU A 329 12.86 -8.89 -5.02
C GLU A 329 12.76 -7.44 -5.51
N GLU A 330 13.32 -7.19 -6.69
CA GLU A 330 13.22 -5.90 -7.36
C GLU A 330 12.80 -6.14 -8.80
N HIS A 331 11.79 -5.40 -9.26
CA HIS A 331 11.22 -5.57 -10.59
C HIS A 331 10.95 -4.24 -11.28
N ILE A 332 11.23 -4.17 -12.57
CA ILE A 332 10.67 -3.13 -13.43
C ILE A 332 9.27 -3.57 -13.87
N LEU A 333 8.26 -2.82 -13.43
CA LEU A 333 6.87 -3.09 -13.77
C LEU A 333 6.54 -2.60 -15.18
N PRO A 334 5.67 -3.32 -15.91
CA PRO A 334 5.05 -2.77 -17.10
C PRO A 334 4.22 -1.53 -16.73
N LYS A 335 3.97 -0.67 -17.71
CA LYS A 335 3.08 0.48 -17.53
C LYS A 335 1.65 0.02 -17.14
N PRO A 336 0.90 0.87 -16.43
CA PRO A 336 -0.52 0.65 -16.23
C PRO A 336 -1.26 0.28 -17.52
N ALA A 337 -2.24 -0.62 -17.41
CA ALA A 337 -3.04 -1.19 -18.51
C ALA A 337 -2.32 -2.15 -19.48
N VAL A 338 -1.02 -2.41 -19.29
CA VAL A 338 -0.30 -3.42 -20.06
C VAL A 338 -0.49 -4.80 -19.42
N THR A 339 -1.25 -5.68 -20.08
CA THR A 339 -1.62 -7.00 -19.53
C THR A 339 -0.75 -8.16 -20.03
N LYS A 340 -0.05 -7.99 -21.16
CA LYS A 340 0.64 -9.09 -21.85
C LYS A 340 2.02 -9.43 -21.28
N TYR A 341 2.64 -8.51 -20.53
CA TYR A 341 4.03 -8.65 -20.12
C TYR A 341 4.18 -8.74 -18.61
N ALA A 342 5.08 -9.62 -18.16
CA ALA A 342 5.41 -9.79 -16.76
C ALA A 342 6.38 -8.70 -16.26
N PRO A 343 6.44 -8.45 -14.94
CA PRO A 343 7.53 -7.69 -14.34
C PRO A 343 8.90 -8.26 -14.71
N ILE A 344 9.89 -7.40 -14.94
CA ILE A 344 11.25 -7.81 -15.30
C ILE A 344 12.13 -7.74 -14.05
N PRO A 345 12.73 -8.86 -13.60
CA PRO A 345 13.60 -8.85 -12.43
C PRO A 345 14.84 -8.00 -12.68
N CYS A 346 15.23 -7.22 -11.68
CA CYS A 346 16.43 -6.42 -11.70
C CYS A 346 17.13 -6.45 -10.34
N LYS A 347 18.35 -5.92 -10.26
CA LYS A 347 19.05 -5.68 -8.99
C LYS A 347 19.66 -4.28 -9.07
N MET A 348 19.13 -3.36 -8.27
CA MET A 348 19.50 -1.94 -8.31
C MET A 348 19.81 -1.37 -6.93
N ILE A 349 19.13 -1.82 -5.88
CA ILE A 349 19.22 -1.18 -4.55
C ILE A 349 20.54 -1.47 -3.83
N TYR A 350 21.08 -2.67 -4.01
CA TYR A 350 22.36 -3.11 -3.42
C TYR A 350 23.51 -3.20 -4.44
N ALA A 351 23.28 -2.74 -5.67
CA ALA A 351 24.26 -2.76 -6.74
C ALA A 351 25.40 -1.76 -6.51
#